data_AF-A0A380P343-F1
#
_entry.id   AF-A0A380P343-F1
#
_cell.length_a   1.000
_cell.length_b   1.000
_cell.length_c   1.000
_cell.angle_alpha   90.00
_cell.angle_beta   90.00
_cell.angle_gamma   90.00
#
_symmetry.space_group_name_H-M   'P 1'
#
loop_
_entity.id
_entity.type
_entity.pdbx_description
1 polymer ?
#
loop_
_entity_poly.entity_id
_entity_poly.type
_entity_poly.pdbx_seq_one_letter_code
_entity_poly.pdbx_strand_id
1 'polypeptide(L)' 'MSHSEGKRMVTNAIAVDSADVQCLEELRAQGVKFDVRKVPSDPSKDIFALLKD' A
#
# COMPACT_ATOMS: atom_id res chain seq x y z
N MET A 1 0.61 10.45 0.31
CA MET A 1 0.73 10.43 1.78
C MET A 1 2.17 10.73 2.12
N SER A 2 2.40 11.90 2.72
CA SER A 2 3.74 12.43 2.97
C SER A 2 4.35 11.76 4.20
N HIS A 3 5.67 11.59 4.20
CA HIS A 3 6.43 10.97 5.30
C HIS A 3 6.15 11.67 6.64
N SER A 4 5.93 10.89 7.70
CA SER A 4 5.74 11.37 9.09
C SER A 4 6.32 10.31 10.03
N GLU A 5 6.88 10.74 11.17
CA GLU A 5 7.48 9.85 12.18
C GLU A 5 6.48 8.76 12.62
N GLY A 6 6.85 7.49 12.44
CA GLY A 6 6.04 6.33 12.81
C GLY A 6 5.48 5.50 11.65
N LYS A 7 5.49 6.01 10.41
CA LYS A 7 5.07 5.22 9.24
C LYS A 7 6.24 4.46 8.62
N ARG A 8 6.10 3.14 8.46
CA ARG A 8 7.08 2.30 7.76
C ARG A 8 7.03 2.62 6.28
N MET A 9 8.18 2.94 5.70
CA MET A 9 8.28 3.16 4.26
C MET A 9 8.27 1.79 3.57
N VAL A 10 7.27 1.56 2.72
CA VAL A 10 7.04 0.30 1.99
C VAL A 10 7.59 0.43 0.57
N THR A 11 7.45 1.61 -0.02
CA THR A 11 8.10 2.00 -1.27
C THR A 11 8.49 3.47 -1.21
N ASN A 12 9.32 3.94 -2.15
CA ASN A 12 9.72 5.36 -2.28
C ASN A 12 8.53 6.34 -2.37
N ALA A 13 7.30 5.86 -2.61
CA ALA A 13 6.11 6.68 -2.71
C ALA A 13 5.02 6.36 -1.66
N ILE A 14 5.18 5.28 -0.89
CA ILE A 14 4.14 4.78 0.02
C ILE A 14 4.78 4.48 1.37
N ALA A 15 4.30 5.18 2.40
CA ALA A 15 4.56 4.88 3.80
C ALA A 15 3.23 4.52 4.47
N VAL A 16 3.21 3.43 5.24
CA VAL A 16 2.02 2.90 5.91
C VAL A 16 2.31 2.69 7.39
N ASP A 17 1.28 2.76 8.21
CA ASP A 17 1.30 2.28 9.60
C ASP A 17 0.47 1.00 9.76
N SER A 18 0.38 0.49 10.99
CA SER A 18 -0.38 -0.72 11.31
C SER A 18 -1.88 -0.57 11.06
N ALA A 19 -2.44 0.64 11.22
CA ALA A 19 -3.85 0.90 10.95
C ALA A 19 -4.13 0.91 9.43
N ASP A 20 -3.21 1.50 8.65
CA ASP A 20 -3.26 1.46 7.18
C ASP A 20 -3.26 0.01 6.67
N VAL A 21 -2.42 -0.87 7.23
CA VAL A 21 -2.38 -2.30 6.85
C VAL A 21 -3.70 -3.02 7.17
N GLN A 22 -4.28 -2.79 8.35
CA GLN A 22 -5.56 -3.41 8.73
C GLN A 22 -6.70 -2.96 7.80
N CYS A 23 -6.77 -1.67 7.49
CA CYS A 23 -7.77 -1.13 6.57
C CYS A 23 -7.65 -1.75 5.17
N LEU A 24 -6.43 -1.92 4.65
CA LEU A 24 -6.19 -2.55 3.36
C LEU A 24 -6.63 -4.03 3.35
N GLU A 25 -6.33 -4.78 4.41
CA GLU A 25 -6.77 -6.18 4.57
C GLU A 25 -8.30 -6.30 4.62
N GLU A 26 -8.99 -5.43 5.35
CA GLU A 26 -10.46 -5.41 5.41
C GLU A 26 -11.10 -5.12 4.05
N LEU A 27 -10.58 -4.12 3.33
CA LEU A 27 -11.03 -3.78 1.98
C LEU A 27 -10.78 -4.93 1.00
N ARG A 28 -9.66 -5.64 1.12
CA ARG A 28 -9.38 -6.85 0.34
C ARG A 28 -10.39 -7.95 0.65
N ALA A 29 -10.73 -8.15 1.92
CA ALA A 29 -11.73 -9.14 2.34
C ALA A 29 -13.12 -8.81 1.78
N GLN A 30 -13.43 -7.53 1.56
CA GLN A 30 -14.65 -7.07 0.88
C GLN A 30 -14.61 -7.21 -0.65
N GLY A 31 -13.50 -7.70 -1.23
CA GLY A 31 -13.34 -7.91 -2.66
C GLY A 31 -12.86 -6.67 -3.43
N VAL A 32 -12.39 -5.64 -2.74
CA VAL A 32 -11.79 -4.45 -3.38
C VAL A 32 -10.47 -4.83 -4.03
N LYS A 33 -10.29 -4.45 -5.29
CA LYS A 33 -9.05 -4.66 -6.05
C LYS A 33 -8.17 -3.42 -5.95
N PHE A 34 -6.91 -3.62 -5.59
CA PHE A 34 -5.92 -2.56 -5.50
C PHE A 34 -5.05 -2.55 -6.75
N ASP A 35 -4.96 -1.40 -7.39
CA ASP A 35 -4.11 -1.14 -8.54
C ASP A 35 -3.02 -0.16 -8.12
N VAL A 36 -1.84 -0.69 -7.80
CA VAL A 36 -0.73 0.12 -7.29
C VAL A 36 0.28 0.38 -8.39
N ARG A 37 0.33 1.63 -8.84
CA ARG A 37 1.30 2.12 -9.81
C ARG A 37 1.54 3.60 -9.62
N LYS A 38 2.75 4.06 -9.96
CA LYS A 38 3.13 5.48 -9.82
C LYS A 38 2.56 6.32 -10.96
N VAL A 39 2.55 5.78 -12.17
CA VAL A 39 1.97 6.38 -13.38
C VAL A 39 1.21 5.32 -14.18
N PRO A 40 0.25 5.69 -15.05
CA PRO A 40 -0.54 4.71 -15.82
C PRO A 40 0.31 3.76 -16.68
N SER A 41 1.48 4.20 -17.11
CA SER A 41 2.44 3.43 -17.91
C SER A 41 3.22 2.37 -17.10
N ASP A 42 3.26 2.48 -15.78
CA ASP A 42 3.94 1.50 -14.93
C ASP A 42 3.05 0.25 -14.76
N PRO A 43 3.67 -0.95 -14.69
CA PRO A 43 2.92 -2.16 -14.40
C PRO A 43 2.29 -2.08 -13.00
N SER A 44 1.03 -2.51 -12.89
CA SER A 44 0.34 -2.64 -11.60
C SER A 44 1.11 -3.60 -10.71
N LYS A 45 1.40 -3.18 -9.48
CA LYS A 45 2.01 -3.98 -8.43
C LYS A 45 0.96 -4.39 -7.41
N ASP A 46 1.20 -5.49 -6.72
CA ASP A 46 0.37 -5.91 -5.60
C ASP A 46 0.83 -5.19 -4.32
N ILE A 47 -0.08 -4.42 -3.70
CA ILE A 47 0.22 -3.69 -2.47
C ILE A 47 0.59 -4.62 -1.33
N PHE A 48 0.00 -5.83 -1.27
CA PHE A 48 0.26 -6.80 -0.21
C PHE A 48 1.60 -7.49 -0.37
N ALA A 49 2.07 -7.64 -1.61
CA ALA A 49 3.44 -8.09 -1.87
C ALA A 49 4.47 -7.06 -1.38
N LEU A 50 4.14 -5.77 -1.49
CA LEU A 50 5.00 -4.68 -1.00
C LEU A 50 4.99 -4.60 0.54
N LEU A 51 3.86 -4.88 1.18
CA LEU A 51 3.69 -4.84 2.64
C LEU A 51 4.40 -5.97 3.41
N LYS A 52 4.85 -7.03 2.73
CA LYS A 52 5.32 -8.27 3.35
C LYS A 52 6.81 -8.27 3.72
N ASP A 53 7.55 -7.22 3.38
CA ASP A 53 8.96 -7.02 3.77
C ASP A 53 9.10 -6.49 5.20
#